data_AF-M3XL50-F1
#
_entry.id   AF-M3XL50-F1
#
_cell.length_a   1.000
_cell.length_b   1.000
_cell.length_c   1.000
_cell.angle_alpha   90.00
_cell.angle_beta   90.00
_cell.angle_gamma   90.00
#
_symmetry.space_group_name_H-M   'P 1'
#
loop_
_entity.id
_entity.type
_entity.pdbx_description
1 polymer ?
#
loop_
_entity_poly.entity_id
_entity_poly.type
_entity_poly.pdbx_seq_one_letter_code
_entity_poly.pdbx_strand_id
1 'polypeptide(L)'
;MLYQKVKKFKDLQAFDLKYRDKGDIQEQIKELRAKIALLEQERKAYYQFSQEVICQNAKTIHLFEKENRVKLLALKQAEKQDQIVIAQACKGRKATRLALLRCSAEDAKVKLEKPYHNNVNVHNVLCYEIKKKKKMLEDLKSMLTLLEQLDNPKKHEYERLQRLRQLENNIEKMETKTVAAQNIQNTYLKLLDYMQGDLVHVPFFLDDFEENVRFQRCELRKLTKIGESAAEAKRVATMELNELERRFIEQRQERESMLAEKRKLAYTEKLRYKDSSDKQSHKQDASRKQAGSEFSTSMVSQMSGSGLKSDASKIPNEVRRALIADLENLKHVADCSKLQDISRQFVAQEVVKEHLQQLIAENENNQKALKSSLKELELVHANVKFHQGRGFQSYEKMKKELEDFFTDENKRRVQVKTRLDCTKDVLQDVEDGIDNLFMKLYGITVPEEPQHFKPSDICDKLHVCVEKVFYLVQQLDSLMISHLTKEDRFKVCLFVF
;
A
#
# COMPACT_ATOMS: atom_id res chain seq x y z
N MET A 1 -122.37 -9.30 30.76
CA MET A 1 -123.52 -9.42 31.68
C MET A 1 -124.78 -8.65 31.25
N LEU A 2 -124.73 -7.35 30.92
CA LEU A 2 -125.94 -6.58 30.55
C LEU A 2 -126.79 -7.22 29.43
N TYR A 3 -126.15 -7.74 28.37
CA TYR A 3 -126.85 -8.39 27.25
C TYR A 3 -127.72 -9.61 27.66
N GLN A 4 -127.27 -10.38 28.67
CA GLN A 4 -128.06 -11.51 29.21
C GLN A 4 -129.24 -11.05 30.08
N LYS A 5 -129.14 -9.90 30.76
CA LYS A 5 -130.27 -9.30 31.49
C LYS A 5 -131.31 -8.73 30.53
N VAL A 6 -130.89 -8.04 29.46
CA VAL A 6 -131.81 -7.52 28.43
C VAL A 6 -132.53 -8.65 27.69
N LYS A 7 -131.84 -9.77 27.40
CA LYS A 7 -132.49 -10.96 26.81
C LYS A 7 -133.61 -11.50 27.70
N LYS A 8 -133.31 -11.76 29.00
CA LYS A 8 -134.34 -12.17 29.98
C LYS A 8 -135.52 -11.20 30.11
N PHE A 9 -135.31 -9.90 29.90
CA PHE A 9 -136.39 -8.91 29.97
C PHE A 9 -137.31 -8.95 28.74
N LYS A 10 -136.76 -9.20 27.54
CA LYS A 10 -137.57 -9.48 26.33
C LYS A 10 -138.34 -10.80 26.47
N ASP A 11 -137.70 -11.83 27.01
CA ASP A 11 -138.31 -13.14 27.22
C ASP A 11 -139.46 -13.10 28.25
N LEU A 12 -139.46 -12.11 29.17
CA LEU A 12 -140.56 -11.86 30.13
C LEU A 12 -141.72 -11.02 29.56
N GLN A 13 -141.51 -10.20 28.53
CA GLN A 13 -142.59 -9.46 27.87
C GLN A 13 -143.43 -10.35 26.91
N ALA A 14 -142.99 -11.56 26.63
CA ALA A 14 -143.72 -12.56 25.82
C ALA A 14 -144.70 -13.43 26.65
N PHE A 15 -144.87 -13.16 27.95
CA PHE A 15 -145.72 -13.96 28.82
C PHE A 15 -147.21 -13.58 28.68
N ASP A 16 -147.90 -14.29 27.78
CA ASP A 16 -149.35 -14.49 27.69
C ASP A 16 -150.25 -13.54 28.50
N LEU A 17 -150.83 -12.56 27.81
CA LEU A 17 -152.11 -11.93 28.20
C LEU A 17 -153.27 -12.93 28.00
N LYS A 18 -153.24 -14.04 28.74
CA LYS A 18 -154.34 -15.00 28.82
C LYS A 18 -155.50 -14.36 29.58
N TYR A 19 -156.51 -13.91 28.82
CA TYR A 19 -157.82 -13.52 29.32
C TYR A 19 -158.35 -14.58 30.29
N ARG A 20 -158.57 -14.19 31.55
CA ARG A 20 -159.23 -15.04 32.57
C ARG A 20 -160.69 -14.61 32.65
N ASP A 21 -161.59 -15.54 32.37
CA ASP A 21 -163.03 -15.29 32.30
C ASP A 21 -163.65 -15.14 33.71
N LYS A 22 -164.57 -14.19 33.86
CA LYS A 22 -165.49 -13.93 35.00
C LYS A 22 -164.86 -13.69 36.40
N GLY A 23 -164.48 -12.44 36.65
CA GLY A 23 -164.38 -11.80 37.97
C GLY A 23 -164.87 -10.35 37.88
N ASP A 24 -165.16 -9.68 39.01
CA ASP A 24 -165.76 -8.33 39.02
C ASP A 24 -164.87 -7.29 38.29
N ILE A 25 -165.48 -6.49 37.42
CA ILE A 25 -164.83 -5.41 36.67
C ILE A 25 -164.15 -4.41 37.63
N GLN A 26 -164.72 -4.18 38.83
CA GLN A 26 -164.08 -3.32 39.83
C GLN A 26 -162.77 -3.91 40.40
N GLU A 27 -162.65 -5.23 40.51
CA GLU A 27 -161.39 -5.88 40.91
C GLU A 27 -160.35 -5.78 39.80
N GLN A 28 -160.73 -6.04 38.54
CA GLN A 28 -159.81 -5.89 37.40
C GLN A 28 -159.30 -4.44 37.25
N ILE A 29 -160.15 -3.43 37.51
CA ILE A 29 -159.72 -2.02 37.51
C ILE A 29 -158.77 -1.72 38.69
N LYS A 30 -159.00 -2.30 39.87
CA LYS A 30 -158.08 -2.16 41.02
C LYS A 30 -156.74 -2.84 40.75
N GLU A 31 -156.75 -4.04 40.17
CA GLU A 31 -155.55 -4.81 39.79
C GLU A 31 -154.74 -4.08 38.71
N LEU A 32 -155.39 -3.57 37.66
CA LEU A 32 -154.72 -2.75 36.63
C LEU A 32 -154.15 -1.45 37.22
N ARG A 33 -154.86 -0.77 38.13
CA ARG A 33 -154.32 0.42 38.83
C ARG A 33 -153.12 0.08 39.71
N ALA A 34 -153.15 -1.04 40.43
CA ALA A 34 -152.01 -1.53 41.22
C ALA A 34 -150.82 -1.90 40.32
N LYS A 35 -151.07 -2.52 39.17
CA LYS A 35 -150.04 -2.86 38.18
C LYS A 35 -149.43 -1.61 37.52
N ILE A 36 -150.23 -0.58 37.23
CA ILE A 36 -149.74 0.73 36.76
C ILE A 36 -148.89 1.40 37.85
N ALA A 37 -149.35 1.43 39.10
CA ALA A 37 -148.59 2.00 40.21
C ALA A 37 -147.25 1.28 40.44
N LEU A 38 -147.22 -0.05 40.34
CA LEU A 38 -145.99 -0.84 40.37
C LEU A 38 -145.06 -0.51 39.20
N LEU A 39 -145.56 -0.46 37.96
CA LEU A 39 -144.75 -0.09 36.79
C LEU A 39 -144.20 1.34 36.88
N GLU A 40 -144.96 2.28 37.47
CA GLU A 40 -144.47 3.63 37.76
C GLU A 40 -143.41 3.64 38.86
N GLN A 41 -143.57 2.82 39.90
CA GLN A 41 -142.58 2.66 40.98
C GLN A 41 -141.29 2.01 40.47
N GLU A 42 -141.39 0.96 39.66
CA GLU A 42 -140.26 0.34 38.96
C GLU A 42 -139.56 1.36 38.06
N ARG A 43 -140.31 2.10 37.22
CA ARG A 43 -139.73 3.15 36.36
C ARG A 43 -139.00 4.22 37.17
N LYS A 44 -139.54 4.63 38.32
CA LYS A 44 -138.89 5.57 39.26
C LYS A 44 -137.62 4.97 39.86
N ALA A 45 -137.66 3.72 40.33
CA ALA A 45 -136.50 3.02 40.90
C ALA A 45 -135.39 2.77 39.85
N TYR A 46 -135.73 2.36 38.62
CA TYR A 46 -134.79 2.22 37.52
C TYR A 46 -134.15 3.56 37.14
N TYR A 47 -134.94 4.65 37.12
CA TYR A 47 -134.39 6.00 36.87
C TYR A 47 -133.44 6.44 37.98
N GLN A 48 -133.83 6.27 39.25
CA GLN A 48 -132.97 6.57 40.40
C GLN A 48 -131.66 5.76 40.36
N PHE A 49 -131.73 4.44 40.19
CA PHE A 49 -130.56 3.58 40.07
C PHE A 49 -129.67 3.97 38.87
N SER A 50 -130.27 4.31 37.73
CA SER A 50 -129.52 4.80 36.57
C SER A 50 -128.82 6.14 36.84
N GLN A 51 -129.46 7.06 37.56
CA GLN A 51 -128.87 8.34 37.94
C GLN A 51 -127.76 8.18 39.00
N GLU A 52 -127.92 7.25 39.96
CA GLU A 52 -126.88 6.88 40.91
C GLU A 52 -125.65 6.29 40.19
N VAL A 53 -125.86 5.38 39.23
CA VAL A 53 -124.78 4.81 38.40
C VAL A 53 -124.10 5.89 37.55
N ILE A 54 -124.85 6.81 36.94
CA ILE A 54 -124.29 7.96 36.21
C ILE A 54 -123.44 8.85 37.13
N CYS A 55 -123.94 9.15 38.34
CA CYS A 55 -123.23 9.95 39.35
C CYS A 55 -121.96 9.24 39.86
N GLN A 56 -122.00 7.92 40.08
CA GLN A 56 -120.82 7.13 40.43
C GLN A 56 -119.80 7.10 39.28
N ASN A 57 -120.24 6.87 38.05
CA ASN A 57 -119.38 6.90 36.86
C ASN A 57 -118.71 8.28 36.67
N ALA A 58 -119.44 9.37 36.87
CA ALA A 58 -118.89 10.73 36.80
C ALA A 58 -117.79 10.96 37.86
N LYS A 59 -118.01 10.50 39.11
CA LYS A 59 -116.98 10.53 40.17
C LYS A 59 -115.74 9.72 39.79
N THR A 60 -115.93 8.52 39.24
CA THR A 60 -114.82 7.65 38.78
C THR A 60 -114.04 8.26 37.62
N ILE A 61 -114.73 8.89 36.65
CA ILE A 61 -114.08 9.62 35.55
C ILE A 61 -113.22 10.77 36.10
N HIS A 62 -113.73 11.60 37.00
CA HIS A 62 -112.96 12.69 37.61
C HIS A 62 -111.74 12.20 38.43
N LEU A 63 -111.83 11.03 39.07
CA LEU A 63 -110.67 10.40 39.72
C LEU A 63 -109.61 10.00 38.68
N PHE A 64 -110.00 9.34 37.59
CA PHE A 64 -109.08 8.98 36.51
C PHE A 64 -108.49 10.20 35.78
N GLU A 65 -109.25 11.28 35.59
CA GLU A 65 -108.75 12.55 35.05
C GLU A 65 -107.67 13.15 35.97
N LYS A 66 -107.90 13.15 37.29
CA LYS A 66 -106.94 13.61 38.29
C LYS A 66 -105.67 12.75 38.28
N GLU A 67 -105.81 11.42 38.27
CA GLU A 67 -104.68 10.50 38.15
C GLU A 67 -103.89 10.69 36.86
N ASN A 68 -104.57 10.80 35.72
CA ASN A 68 -103.92 11.04 34.43
C ASN A 68 -103.19 12.39 34.42
N ARG A 69 -103.76 13.44 35.03
CA ARG A 69 -103.07 14.73 35.19
C ARG A 69 -101.79 14.59 36.04
N VAL A 70 -101.82 13.82 37.12
CA VAL A 70 -100.63 13.54 37.94
C VAL A 70 -99.60 12.73 37.17
N LYS A 71 -100.00 11.65 36.48
CA LYS A 71 -99.11 10.81 35.66
C LYS A 71 -98.47 11.61 34.51
N LEU A 72 -99.23 12.49 33.84
CA LEU A 72 -98.72 13.40 32.80
C LEU A 72 -97.71 14.43 33.34
N LEU A 73 -97.89 14.93 34.57
CA LEU A 73 -96.91 15.82 35.20
C LEU A 73 -95.61 15.07 35.56
N ALA A 74 -95.73 13.85 36.10
CA ALA A 74 -94.58 13.00 36.39
C ALA A 74 -93.78 12.63 35.13
N LEU A 75 -94.45 12.26 34.03
CA LEU A 75 -93.80 12.01 32.74
C LEU A 75 -93.05 13.24 32.22
N LYS A 76 -93.67 14.42 32.23
CA LYS A 76 -93.02 15.68 31.84
C LYS A 76 -91.81 16.06 32.72
N GLN A 77 -91.79 15.63 33.98
CA GLN A 77 -90.66 15.83 34.87
C GLN A 77 -89.51 14.86 34.55
N ALA A 78 -89.82 13.58 34.30
CA ALA A 78 -88.84 12.58 33.86
C ALA A 78 -88.21 12.94 32.50
N GLU A 79 -89.02 13.33 31.50
CA GLU A 79 -88.53 13.79 30.19
C GLU A 79 -87.53 14.96 30.31
N LYS A 80 -87.79 15.91 31.22
CA LYS A 80 -86.88 17.03 31.50
C LYS A 80 -85.57 16.57 32.14
N GLN A 81 -85.63 15.60 33.06
CA GLN A 81 -84.44 15.04 33.69
C GLN A 81 -83.57 14.30 32.67
N ASP A 82 -84.17 13.45 31.83
CA ASP A 82 -83.48 12.75 30.74
C ASP A 82 -82.84 13.74 29.76
N GLN A 83 -83.55 14.81 29.36
CA GLN A 83 -82.98 15.87 28.53
C GLN A 83 -81.76 16.57 29.15
N ILE A 84 -81.76 16.80 30.47
CA ILE A 84 -80.60 17.39 31.18
C ILE A 84 -79.42 16.44 31.17
N VAL A 85 -79.62 15.16 31.49
CA VAL A 85 -78.57 14.12 31.50
C VAL A 85 -77.97 13.95 30.10
N ILE A 86 -78.80 13.85 29.07
CA ILE A 86 -78.37 13.73 27.67
C ILE A 86 -77.61 14.99 27.22
N ALA A 87 -78.05 16.19 27.63
CA ALA A 87 -77.38 17.45 27.31
C ALA A 87 -75.99 17.57 27.96
N GLN A 88 -75.83 17.07 29.19
CA GLN A 88 -74.54 17.01 29.89
C GLN A 88 -73.59 15.99 29.24
N ALA A 89 -74.05 14.75 28.99
CA ALA A 89 -73.25 13.70 28.35
C ALA A 89 -72.84 14.06 26.90
N CYS A 90 -73.68 14.80 26.18
CA CYS A 90 -73.41 15.27 24.81
C CYS A 90 -72.79 16.68 24.75
N LYS A 91 -72.15 17.17 25.82
CA LYS A 91 -71.43 18.46 25.81
C LYS A 91 -70.43 18.51 24.64
N GLY A 92 -70.50 19.58 23.83
CA GLY A 92 -69.73 19.74 22.59
C GLY A 92 -70.28 18.99 21.36
N ARG A 93 -70.99 17.86 21.54
CA ARG A 93 -71.47 17.00 20.44
C ARG A 93 -72.89 17.37 19.98
N LYS A 94 -73.02 18.52 19.31
CA LYS A 94 -74.32 19.10 18.89
C LYS A 94 -75.20 18.12 18.09
N ALA A 95 -74.66 17.47 17.06
CA ALA A 95 -75.43 16.54 16.21
C ALA A 95 -75.94 15.32 16.99
N THR A 96 -75.07 14.70 17.80
CA THR A 96 -75.42 13.58 18.68
C THR A 96 -76.52 13.95 19.68
N ARG A 97 -76.45 15.15 20.26
CA ARG A 97 -77.48 15.66 21.17
C ARG A 97 -78.84 15.80 20.48
N LEU A 98 -78.87 16.31 19.25
CA LEU A 98 -80.11 16.48 18.47
C LEU A 98 -80.77 15.13 18.15
N ALA A 99 -79.98 14.12 17.79
CA ALA A 99 -80.47 12.76 17.50
C ALA A 99 -81.10 12.05 18.72
N LEU A 100 -80.83 12.53 19.94
CA LEU A 100 -81.27 11.92 21.20
C LEU A 100 -82.39 12.70 21.92
N LEU A 101 -82.87 13.82 21.35
CA LEU A 101 -83.86 14.73 21.96
C LEU A 101 -85.19 14.10 22.43
N ARG A 102 -85.54 12.92 21.91
CA ARG A 102 -86.79 12.19 22.23
C ARG A 102 -86.54 10.78 22.78
N CYS A 103 -85.31 10.48 23.17
CA CYS A 103 -84.95 9.19 23.78
C CYS A 103 -84.97 9.32 25.30
N SER A 104 -85.26 8.23 26.01
CA SER A 104 -84.93 8.17 27.44
C SER A 104 -83.42 8.09 27.64
N ALA A 105 -82.93 8.38 28.85
CA ALA A 105 -81.51 8.30 29.18
C ALA A 105 -80.90 6.91 28.89
N GLU A 106 -81.65 5.83 29.13
CA GLU A 106 -81.16 4.46 28.88
C GLU A 106 -81.11 4.13 27.37
N ASP A 107 -82.13 4.52 26.59
CA ASP A 107 -82.10 4.43 25.12
C ASP A 107 -80.93 5.21 24.52
N ALA A 108 -80.64 6.39 25.08
CA ALA A 108 -79.54 7.24 24.67
C ALA A 108 -78.19 6.59 24.99
N LYS A 109 -78.04 5.96 26.16
CA LYS A 109 -76.87 5.18 26.55
C LYS A 109 -76.63 4.03 25.58
N VAL A 110 -77.61 3.16 25.34
CA VAL A 110 -77.48 2.01 24.42
C VAL A 110 -77.12 2.46 22.99
N LYS A 111 -77.73 3.55 22.49
CA LYS A 111 -77.39 4.13 21.17
C LYS A 111 -75.96 4.69 21.10
N LEU A 112 -75.37 5.10 22.21
CA LEU A 112 -74.01 5.63 22.30
C LEU A 112 -72.95 4.58 22.64
N GLU A 113 -73.32 3.45 23.22
CA GLU A 113 -72.39 2.36 23.56
C GLU A 113 -71.70 1.81 22.30
N LYS A 114 -72.43 1.48 21.24
CA LYS A 114 -71.81 0.94 20.00
C LYS A 114 -70.77 1.88 19.38
N PRO A 115 -71.03 3.18 19.09
CA PRO A 115 -70.01 4.07 18.56
C PRO A 115 -68.88 4.35 19.57
N TYR A 116 -69.14 4.32 20.88
CA TYR A 116 -68.09 4.44 21.89
C TYR A 116 -67.11 3.24 21.84
N HIS A 117 -67.62 2.01 21.88
CA HIS A 117 -66.79 0.80 21.78
C HIS A 117 -66.02 0.73 20.46
N ASN A 118 -66.64 1.13 19.34
CA ASN A 118 -65.94 1.23 18.06
C ASN A 118 -64.76 2.21 18.12
N ASN A 119 -64.96 3.41 18.70
CA ASN A 119 -63.88 4.39 18.84
C ASN A 119 -62.76 3.91 19.78
N VAL A 120 -63.10 3.22 20.88
CA VAL A 120 -62.11 2.61 21.78
C VAL A 120 -61.32 1.51 21.06
N ASN A 121 -61.98 0.65 20.27
CA ASN A 121 -61.31 -0.39 19.49
C ASN A 121 -60.37 0.21 18.44
N VAL A 122 -60.79 1.24 17.69
CA VAL A 122 -59.93 1.97 16.75
C VAL A 122 -58.74 2.59 17.47
N HIS A 123 -58.94 3.23 18.63
CA HIS A 123 -57.86 3.78 19.43
C HIS A 123 -56.86 2.70 19.91
N ASN A 124 -57.35 1.55 20.36
CA ASN A 124 -56.51 0.43 20.80
C ASN A 124 -55.65 -0.13 19.65
N VAL A 125 -56.22 -0.28 18.45
CA VAL A 125 -55.49 -0.71 17.24
C VAL A 125 -54.40 0.32 16.87
N LEU A 126 -54.73 1.61 16.81
CA LEU A 126 -53.77 2.67 16.53
C LEU A 126 -52.64 2.73 17.57
N CYS A 127 -52.97 2.58 18.87
CA CYS A 127 -51.99 2.51 19.94
C CYS A 127 -51.05 1.29 19.81
N TYR A 128 -51.55 0.14 19.36
CA TYR A 128 -50.71 -1.02 19.05
C TYR A 128 -49.78 -0.75 17.86
N GLU A 129 -50.31 -0.19 16.76
CA GLU A 129 -49.49 0.17 15.59
C GLU A 129 -48.39 1.18 15.91
N ILE A 130 -48.70 2.22 16.70
CA ILE A 130 -47.72 3.21 17.14
C ILE A 130 -46.62 2.55 17.98
N LYS A 131 -46.97 1.64 18.91
CA LYS A 131 -45.99 0.87 19.67
C LYS A 131 -45.11 -0.01 18.78
N LYS A 132 -45.71 -0.70 17.80
CA LYS A 132 -44.98 -1.53 16.82
C LYS A 132 -44.00 -0.70 15.98
N LYS A 133 -44.45 0.42 15.42
CA LYS A 133 -43.63 1.36 14.63
C LYS A 133 -42.51 1.99 15.48
N LYS A 134 -42.80 2.36 16.73
CA LYS A 134 -41.80 2.88 17.68
C LYS A 134 -40.70 1.85 17.95
N LYS A 135 -41.07 0.58 18.22
CA LYS A 135 -40.09 -0.49 18.43
C LYS A 135 -39.22 -0.69 17.19
N MET A 136 -39.81 -0.81 16.00
CA MET A 136 -39.05 -0.93 14.74
C MET A 136 -38.06 0.23 14.55
N LEU A 137 -38.44 1.45 14.93
CA LEU A 137 -37.59 2.64 14.85
C LEU A 137 -36.44 2.62 15.87
N GLU A 138 -36.67 2.09 17.08
CA GLU A 138 -35.64 1.87 18.09
C GLU A 138 -34.66 0.76 17.67
N ASP A 139 -35.17 -0.34 17.10
CA ASP A 139 -34.37 -1.42 16.52
C ASP A 139 -33.49 -0.89 15.36
N LEU A 140 -34.08 -0.10 14.44
CA LEU A 140 -33.36 0.48 13.29
C LEU A 140 -32.30 1.50 13.72
N LYS A 141 -32.59 2.34 14.73
CA LYS A 141 -31.61 3.27 15.32
C LYS A 141 -30.44 2.52 15.96
N SER A 142 -30.73 1.44 16.68
CA SER A 142 -29.70 0.61 17.31
C SER A 142 -28.77 -0.01 16.27
N MET A 143 -29.35 -0.52 15.17
CA MET A 143 -28.58 -1.02 14.02
C MET A 143 -27.73 0.08 13.37
N LEU A 144 -28.28 1.29 13.19
CA LEU A 144 -27.53 2.43 12.65
C LEU A 144 -26.34 2.79 13.54
N THR A 145 -26.54 2.90 14.86
CA THR A 145 -25.44 3.21 15.80
C THR A 145 -24.36 2.13 15.85
N LEU A 146 -24.72 0.85 15.60
CA LEU A 146 -23.74 -0.23 15.47
C LEU A 146 -22.94 -0.11 14.18
N LEU A 147 -23.60 0.25 13.07
CA LEU A 147 -22.93 0.50 11.79
C LEU A 147 -22.00 1.73 11.86
N GLU A 148 -22.41 2.81 12.53
CA GLU A 148 -21.56 4.00 12.78
C GLU A 148 -20.34 3.70 13.68
N GLN A 149 -20.43 2.70 14.57
CA GLN A 149 -19.29 2.24 15.38
C GLN A 149 -18.33 1.34 14.61
N LEU A 150 -18.85 0.54 13.68
CA LEU A 150 -18.06 -0.32 12.78
C LEU A 150 -17.38 0.52 11.68
N ASP A 151 -18.12 1.45 11.09
CA ASP A 151 -17.63 2.42 10.11
C ASP A 151 -16.95 3.60 10.82
N ASN A 152 -15.79 3.31 11.41
CA ASN A 152 -14.88 4.31 11.93
C ASN A 152 -13.74 4.56 10.92
N PRO A 153 -14.00 5.29 9.82
CA PRO A 153 -13.05 5.44 8.72
C PRO A 153 -11.73 6.01 9.20
N LYS A 154 -11.74 6.91 10.19
CA LYS A 154 -10.55 7.53 10.78
C LYS A 154 -9.56 6.52 11.35
N LYS A 155 -10.03 5.41 11.94
CA LYS A 155 -9.14 4.37 12.46
C LYS A 155 -8.46 3.60 11.31
N HIS A 156 -9.24 3.18 10.33
CA HIS A 156 -8.72 2.47 9.16
C HIS A 156 -7.86 3.37 8.26
N GLU A 157 -8.16 4.66 8.17
CA GLU A 157 -7.31 5.67 7.53
C GLU A 157 -5.98 5.79 8.28
N TYR A 158 -5.98 5.90 9.61
CA TYR A 158 -4.73 5.96 10.38
C TYR A 158 -3.87 4.70 10.20
N GLU A 159 -4.49 3.51 10.26
CA GLU A 159 -3.81 2.22 10.00
C GLU A 159 -3.25 2.15 8.56
N ARG A 160 -4.01 2.63 7.56
CA ARG A 160 -3.57 2.72 6.16
C ARG A 160 -2.41 3.72 6.00
N LEU A 161 -2.49 4.92 6.57
CA LEU A 161 -1.42 5.92 6.54
C LEU A 161 -0.16 5.41 7.25
N GLN A 162 -0.29 4.71 8.37
CA GLN A 162 0.85 4.11 9.06
C GLN A 162 1.52 3.02 8.21
N ARG A 163 0.73 2.17 7.54
CA ARG A 163 1.25 1.18 6.58
C ARG A 163 1.90 1.85 5.37
N LEU A 164 1.34 2.96 4.87
CA LEU A 164 1.90 3.74 3.76
C LEU A 164 3.29 4.29 4.13
N ARG A 165 3.41 4.96 5.29
CA ARG A 165 4.72 5.43 5.81
C ARG A 165 5.72 4.29 6.03
N GLN A 166 5.27 3.11 6.45
CA GLN A 166 6.15 1.94 6.59
C GLN A 166 6.67 1.46 5.22
N LEU A 167 5.83 1.48 4.19
CA LEU A 167 6.22 1.13 2.82
C LEU A 167 7.18 2.18 2.23
N GLU A 168 6.90 3.48 2.37
CA GLU A 168 7.79 4.58 1.97
C GLU A 168 9.18 4.43 2.61
N ASN A 169 9.25 4.30 3.94
CA ASN A 169 10.50 4.08 4.67
C ASN A 169 11.25 2.81 4.25
N ASN A 170 10.55 1.78 3.77
CA ASN A 170 11.17 0.54 3.29
C ASN A 170 11.69 0.70 1.85
N ILE A 171 11.00 1.47 1.00
CA ILE A 171 11.43 1.82 -0.35
C ILE A 171 12.71 2.68 -0.27
N GLU A 172 12.71 3.76 0.51
CA GLU A 172 13.89 4.64 0.68
C GLU A 172 15.12 3.86 1.20
N LYS A 173 14.92 2.94 2.14
CA LYS A 173 15.98 2.03 2.61
C LYS A 173 16.48 1.08 1.52
N MET A 174 15.61 0.60 0.64
CA MET A 174 15.99 -0.27 -0.48
C MET A 174 16.69 0.51 -1.59
N GLU A 175 16.29 1.75 -1.88
CA GLU A 175 16.99 2.66 -2.79
C GLU A 175 18.39 2.98 -2.27
N THR A 176 18.52 3.35 -0.99
CA THR A 176 19.81 3.61 -0.34
C THR A 176 20.72 2.38 -0.40
N LYS A 177 20.19 1.18 -0.14
CA LYS A 177 20.94 -0.09 -0.29
C LYS A 177 21.34 -0.37 -1.73
N THR A 178 20.47 -0.06 -2.69
CA THR A 178 20.73 -0.27 -4.13
C THR A 178 21.87 0.63 -4.60
N VAL A 179 21.84 1.92 -4.24
CA VAL A 179 22.93 2.87 -4.54
C VAL A 179 24.23 2.45 -3.85
N ALA A 180 24.18 2.01 -2.59
CA ALA A 180 25.36 1.48 -1.89
C ALA A 180 25.94 0.24 -2.59
N ALA A 181 25.09 -0.72 -3.01
CA ALA A 181 25.51 -1.91 -3.74
C ALA A 181 26.11 -1.57 -5.11
N GLN A 182 25.51 -0.62 -5.85
CA GLN A 182 26.06 -0.11 -7.11
C GLN A 182 27.43 0.55 -6.92
N ASN A 183 27.61 1.35 -5.87
CA ASN A 183 28.91 1.96 -5.54
C ASN A 183 29.98 0.91 -5.21
N ILE A 184 29.61 -0.14 -4.45
CA ILE A 184 30.49 -1.28 -4.15
C ILE A 184 30.85 -2.03 -5.43
N GLN A 185 29.87 -2.36 -6.28
CA GLN A 185 30.08 -3.02 -7.57
C GLN A 185 31.00 -2.21 -8.49
N ASN A 186 30.76 -0.90 -8.63
CA ASN A 186 31.60 0.01 -9.42
C ASN A 186 33.03 0.09 -8.88
N THR A 187 33.22 -0.05 -7.56
CA THR A 187 34.55 -0.09 -6.95
C THR A 187 35.27 -1.40 -7.25
N TYR A 188 34.57 -2.54 -7.17
CA TYR A 188 35.14 -3.84 -7.57
C TYR A 188 35.46 -3.93 -9.06
N LEU A 189 34.63 -3.35 -9.94
CA LEU A 189 34.90 -3.28 -11.38
C LEU A 189 36.17 -2.45 -11.65
N LYS A 190 36.31 -1.26 -11.06
CA LYS A 190 37.54 -0.48 -11.18
C LYS A 190 38.78 -1.22 -10.67
N LEU A 191 38.66 -1.94 -9.56
CA LEU A 191 39.76 -2.76 -9.03
C LEU A 191 40.13 -3.90 -10.00
N LEU A 192 39.14 -4.55 -10.61
CA LEU A 192 39.34 -5.56 -11.64
C LEU A 192 40.07 -4.96 -12.85
N ASP A 193 39.66 -3.80 -13.33
CA ASP A 193 40.29 -3.10 -14.46
C ASP A 193 41.76 -2.77 -14.17
N TYR A 194 42.07 -2.26 -12.96
CA TYR A 194 43.46 -2.03 -12.53
C TYR A 194 44.27 -3.32 -12.48
N MET A 195 43.73 -4.39 -11.87
CA MET A 195 44.42 -5.68 -11.79
C MET A 195 44.64 -6.30 -13.17
N GLN A 196 43.71 -6.13 -14.11
CA GLN A 196 43.88 -6.56 -15.50
C GLN A 196 44.96 -5.75 -16.23
N GLY A 197 45.02 -4.43 -16.01
CA GLY A 197 46.10 -3.58 -16.50
C GLY A 197 47.48 -4.04 -16.01
N ASP A 198 47.63 -4.25 -14.70
CA ASP A 198 48.88 -4.76 -14.11
C ASP A 198 49.25 -6.14 -14.68
N LEU A 199 48.27 -7.04 -14.85
CA LEU A 199 48.49 -8.38 -15.36
C LEU A 199 49.04 -8.39 -16.80
N VAL A 200 48.72 -7.39 -17.62
CA VAL A 200 49.28 -7.23 -18.97
C VAL A 200 50.79 -6.94 -18.92
N HIS A 201 51.28 -6.26 -17.88
CA HIS A 201 52.69 -5.89 -17.77
C HIS A 201 53.58 -6.97 -17.14
N VAL A 202 53.04 -7.83 -16.27
CA VAL A 202 53.80 -8.89 -15.59
C VAL A 202 54.57 -9.83 -16.55
N PRO A 203 54.01 -10.31 -17.68
CA PRO A 203 54.75 -11.13 -18.64
C PRO A 203 55.99 -10.44 -19.20
N PHE A 204 55.90 -9.16 -19.57
CA PHE A 204 57.06 -8.42 -20.13
C PHE A 204 58.18 -8.26 -19.10
N PHE A 205 57.84 -8.02 -17.82
CA PHE A 205 58.86 -8.01 -16.75
C PHE A 205 59.49 -9.40 -16.55
N LEU A 206 58.71 -10.47 -16.63
CA LEU A 206 59.23 -11.84 -16.54
C LEU A 206 60.15 -12.17 -17.72
N ASP A 207 59.79 -11.79 -18.94
CA ASP A 207 60.60 -11.99 -20.14
C ASP A 207 61.95 -11.23 -20.05
N ASP A 208 61.94 -9.97 -19.60
CA ASP A 208 63.17 -9.17 -19.40
C ASP A 208 64.06 -9.76 -18.29
N PHE A 209 63.48 -10.23 -17.17
CA PHE A 209 64.23 -10.95 -16.14
C PHE A 209 64.78 -12.28 -16.65
N GLU A 210 64.02 -13.04 -17.46
CA GLU A 210 64.49 -14.27 -18.09
C GLU A 210 65.65 -14.01 -19.05
N GLU A 211 65.57 -12.97 -19.89
CA GLU A 211 66.64 -12.61 -20.81
C GLU A 211 67.91 -12.19 -20.05
N ASN A 212 67.78 -11.37 -19.01
CA ASN A 212 68.89 -11.01 -18.13
C ASN A 212 69.53 -12.24 -17.46
N VAL A 213 68.73 -13.20 -16.97
CA VAL A 213 69.24 -14.46 -16.39
C VAL A 213 69.93 -15.33 -17.46
N ARG A 214 69.39 -15.40 -18.68
CA ARG A 214 70.00 -16.13 -19.81
C ARG A 214 71.35 -15.50 -20.21
N PHE A 215 71.42 -14.16 -20.25
CA PHE A 215 72.65 -13.40 -20.51
C PHE A 215 73.71 -13.66 -19.43
N GLN A 216 73.37 -13.50 -18.15
CA GLN A 216 74.29 -13.78 -17.03
C GLN A 216 74.78 -15.24 -17.03
N ARG A 217 73.90 -16.22 -17.32
CA ARG A 217 74.29 -17.64 -17.50
C ARG A 217 75.16 -17.88 -18.74
N CYS A 218 75.12 -17.01 -19.75
CA CYS A 218 76.04 -17.06 -20.89
C CYS A 218 77.42 -16.52 -20.49
N GLU A 219 77.47 -15.34 -19.87
CA GLU A 219 78.72 -14.73 -19.39
C GLU A 219 79.44 -15.60 -18.37
N LEU A 220 78.72 -16.17 -17.39
CA LEU A 220 79.29 -17.13 -16.44
C LEU A 220 79.94 -18.32 -17.17
N ARG A 221 79.27 -18.92 -18.17
CA ARG A 221 79.86 -20.02 -18.96
C ARG A 221 81.09 -19.60 -19.77
N LYS A 222 81.15 -18.35 -20.27
CA LYS A 222 82.36 -17.80 -20.92
C LYS A 222 83.50 -17.67 -19.90
N LEU A 223 83.23 -17.09 -18.73
CA LEU A 223 84.20 -16.92 -17.66
C LEU A 223 84.71 -18.28 -17.11
N THR A 224 83.85 -19.28 -16.97
CA THR A 224 84.27 -20.64 -16.59
C THR A 224 85.26 -21.22 -17.59
N LYS A 225 84.97 -21.14 -18.91
CA LYS A 225 85.89 -21.61 -19.96
C LYS A 225 87.23 -20.87 -19.97
N ILE A 226 87.21 -19.56 -19.72
CA ILE A 226 88.44 -18.77 -19.58
C ILE A 226 89.23 -19.22 -18.33
N GLY A 227 88.54 -19.49 -17.22
CA GLY A 227 89.15 -20.04 -16.00
C GLY A 227 89.75 -21.43 -16.19
N GLU A 228 89.05 -22.33 -16.88
CA GLU A 228 89.54 -23.66 -17.27
C GLU A 228 90.80 -23.55 -18.15
N SER A 229 90.76 -22.69 -19.19
CA SER A 229 91.90 -22.46 -20.07
C SER A 229 93.10 -21.83 -19.35
N ALA A 230 92.87 -20.89 -18.42
CA ALA A 230 93.93 -20.28 -17.62
C ALA A 230 94.52 -21.26 -16.59
N ALA A 231 93.70 -22.13 -15.99
CA ALA A 231 94.15 -23.19 -15.10
C ALA A 231 95.01 -24.22 -15.85
N GLU A 232 94.62 -24.61 -17.06
CA GLU A 232 95.39 -25.50 -17.92
C GLU A 232 96.71 -24.86 -18.39
N ALA A 233 96.68 -23.60 -18.85
CA ALA A 233 97.90 -22.86 -19.22
C ALA A 233 98.88 -22.75 -18.04
N LYS A 234 98.38 -22.49 -16.82
CA LYS A 234 99.19 -22.53 -15.59
C LYS A 234 99.76 -23.92 -15.33
N ARG A 235 98.96 -24.99 -15.48
CA ARG A 235 99.39 -26.38 -15.30
C ARG A 235 100.53 -26.73 -16.24
N VAL A 236 100.38 -26.41 -17.53
CA VAL A 236 101.42 -26.59 -18.56
C VAL A 236 102.69 -25.83 -18.19
N ALA A 237 102.59 -24.52 -17.90
CA ALA A 237 103.75 -23.72 -17.51
C ALA A 237 104.47 -24.26 -16.25
N THR A 238 103.74 -24.80 -15.26
CA THR A 238 104.38 -25.46 -14.10
C THR A 238 105.04 -26.79 -14.45
N MET A 239 104.51 -27.56 -15.41
CA MET A 239 105.17 -28.77 -15.90
C MET A 239 106.45 -28.44 -16.67
N GLU A 240 106.41 -27.46 -17.57
CA GLU A 240 107.57 -26.98 -18.32
C GLU A 240 108.67 -26.44 -17.39
N LEU A 241 108.30 -25.66 -16.36
CA LEU A 241 109.24 -25.17 -15.36
C LEU A 241 109.91 -26.33 -14.61
N ASN A 242 109.13 -27.30 -14.12
CA ASN A 242 109.67 -28.49 -13.42
C ASN A 242 110.59 -29.33 -14.34
N GLU A 243 110.27 -29.43 -15.63
CA GLU A 243 111.15 -30.09 -16.61
C GLU A 243 112.45 -29.32 -16.84
N LEU A 244 112.39 -28.00 -16.96
CA LEU A 244 113.59 -27.16 -17.12
C LEU A 244 114.46 -27.19 -15.87
N GLU A 245 113.87 -27.14 -14.67
CA GLU A 245 114.57 -27.31 -13.40
C GLU A 245 115.25 -28.68 -13.31
N ARG A 246 114.55 -29.76 -13.68
CA ARG A 246 115.13 -31.11 -13.73
C ARG A 246 116.32 -31.18 -14.69
N ARG A 247 116.16 -30.70 -15.93
CA ARG A 247 117.26 -30.65 -16.93
C ARG A 247 118.44 -29.79 -16.45
N PHE A 248 118.18 -28.70 -15.73
CA PHE A 248 119.22 -27.86 -15.14
C PHE A 248 119.97 -28.56 -14.00
N ILE A 249 119.25 -29.30 -13.13
CA ILE A 249 119.85 -30.13 -12.08
C ILE A 249 120.70 -31.26 -12.70
N GLU A 250 120.20 -31.95 -13.72
CA GLU A 250 120.92 -32.99 -14.47
C GLU A 250 122.23 -32.42 -15.07
N GLN A 251 122.16 -31.32 -15.85
CA GLN A 251 123.33 -30.64 -16.40
C GLN A 251 124.31 -30.14 -15.32
N ARG A 252 123.79 -29.71 -14.17
CA ARG A 252 124.62 -29.27 -13.04
C ARG A 252 125.34 -30.45 -12.40
N GLN A 253 124.66 -31.59 -12.20
CA GLN A 253 125.26 -32.82 -11.68
C GLN A 253 126.33 -33.36 -12.64
N GLU A 254 126.09 -33.34 -13.95
CA GLU A 254 127.10 -33.69 -14.96
C GLU A 254 128.34 -32.78 -14.86
N ARG A 255 128.15 -31.46 -14.79
CA ARG A 255 129.25 -30.49 -14.61
C ARG A 255 130.00 -30.70 -13.30
N GLU A 256 129.30 -30.93 -12.20
CA GLU A 256 129.90 -31.20 -10.89
C GLU A 256 130.65 -32.54 -10.88
N SER A 257 130.14 -33.57 -11.57
CA SER A 257 130.82 -34.86 -11.78
C SER A 257 132.10 -34.69 -12.60
N MET A 258 132.03 -34.03 -13.76
CA MET A 258 133.19 -33.71 -14.61
C MET A 258 134.25 -32.88 -13.87
N LEU A 259 133.83 -31.95 -13.01
CA LEU A 259 134.74 -31.20 -12.12
C LEU A 259 135.31 -32.07 -11.01
N ALA A 260 134.54 -33.02 -10.46
CA ALA A 260 135.01 -33.97 -9.46
C ALA A 260 136.02 -34.97 -10.06
N GLU A 261 135.81 -35.44 -11.29
CA GLU A 261 136.78 -36.26 -12.03
C GLU A 261 138.07 -35.49 -12.31
N LYS A 262 137.98 -34.26 -12.83
CA LYS A 262 139.15 -33.39 -13.00
C LYS A 262 139.88 -33.11 -11.68
N ARG A 263 139.15 -32.94 -10.57
CA ARG A 263 139.73 -32.82 -9.21
C ARG A 263 140.39 -34.11 -8.74
N LYS A 264 139.84 -35.29 -9.03
CA LYS A 264 140.46 -36.60 -8.75
C LYS A 264 141.76 -36.76 -9.53
N LEU A 265 141.76 -36.45 -10.83
CA LEU A 265 142.95 -36.47 -11.68
C LEU A 265 144.02 -35.51 -11.13
N ALA A 266 143.67 -34.24 -10.87
CA ALA A 266 144.56 -33.26 -10.27
C ALA A 266 145.05 -33.67 -8.86
N TYR A 267 144.27 -34.41 -8.08
CA TYR A 267 144.70 -34.96 -6.79
C TYR A 267 145.68 -36.13 -6.96
N THR A 268 145.46 -37.05 -7.91
CA THR A 268 146.42 -38.12 -8.24
C THR A 268 147.71 -37.57 -8.84
N GLU A 269 147.63 -36.48 -9.61
CA GLU A 269 148.78 -35.75 -10.13
C GLU A 269 149.52 -35.02 -9.00
N LYS A 270 148.80 -34.35 -8.09
CA LYS A 270 149.39 -33.75 -6.88
C LYS A 270 150.03 -34.78 -5.94
N LEU A 271 149.50 -35.99 -5.87
CA LEU A 271 150.13 -37.12 -5.18
C LEU A 271 151.43 -37.54 -5.89
N ARG A 272 151.43 -37.69 -7.22
CA ARG A 272 152.67 -37.96 -7.98
C ARG A 272 153.72 -36.85 -7.80
N TYR A 273 153.31 -35.59 -7.75
CA TYR A 273 154.19 -34.47 -7.41
C TYR A 273 154.69 -34.54 -5.95
N LYS A 274 153.87 -34.97 -4.98
CA LYS A 274 154.31 -35.18 -3.59
C LYS A 274 155.31 -36.33 -3.48
N ASP A 275 154.99 -37.49 -4.03
CA ASP A 275 155.83 -38.70 -4.00
C ASP A 275 157.16 -38.51 -4.74
N SER A 276 157.21 -37.55 -5.68
CA SER A 276 158.43 -37.17 -6.42
C SER A 276 159.16 -35.94 -5.85
N SER A 277 158.69 -35.31 -4.77
CA SER A 277 159.22 -34.03 -4.25
C SER A 277 159.83 -34.09 -2.84
N ASP A 278 159.86 -35.24 -2.18
CA ASP A 278 160.45 -35.39 -0.83
C ASP A 278 161.99 -35.59 -0.82
N LYS A 279 162.70 -35.08 -1.85
CA LYS A 279 164.18 -35.02 -1.89
C LYS A 279 164.77 -33.77 -2.59
N GLN A 280 164.29 -32.54 -2.30
CA GLN A 280 165.18 -31.35 -2.38
C GLN A 280 164.61 -30.07 -1.72
N SER A 281 165.48 -29.38 -0.99
CA SER A 281 165.51 -27.94 -0.58
C SER A 281 164.18 -27.19 -0.34
N HIS A 282 163.85 -26.73 0.88
CA HIS A 282 164.38 -25.54 1.58
C HIS A 282 164.38 -24.18 0.82
N LYS A 283 163.91 -23.12 1.54
CA LYS A 283 164.02 -21.65 1.26
C LYS A 283 163.22 -21.16 0.02
N GLN A 284 162.67 -19.94 -0.13
CA GLN A 284 162.46 -18.69 0.65
C GLN A 284 161.46 -17.80 -0.18
N ASP A 285 160.74 -16.74 0.26
CA ASP A 285 160.61 -16.06 1.56
C ASP A 285 159.32 -15.18 1.72
N ALA A 286 159.05 -14.75 2.96
CA ALA A 286 158.58 -13.43 3.46
C ALA A 286 157.36 -12.61 2.93
N SER A 287 156.54 -12.17 3.91
CA SER A 287 155.69 -10.94 3.94
C SER A 287 154.42 -10.94 3.05
N ARG A 288 153.32 -10.19 3.33
CA ARG A 288 153.10 -8.99 4.18
C ARG A 288 151.62 -8.84 4.62
N LYS A 289 151.42 -8.31 5.84
CA LYS A 289 150.32 -7.45 6.41
C LYS A 289 149.03 -7.24 5.56
N GLN A 290 147.80 -7.47 6.05
CA GLN A 290 147.03 -6.76 7.10
C GLN A 290 145.99 -5.77 6.52
N ALA A 291 144.71 -5.95 6.90
CA ALA A 291 143.58 -5.00 6.97
C ALA A 291 143.28 -3.94 5.86
N GLY A 292 142.00 -3.85 5.48
CA GLY A 292 141.29 -2.55 5.34
C GLY A 292 140.70 -2.20 3.97
N SER A 293 139.62 -1.40 4.02
CA SER A 293 138.95 -0.65 2.92
C SER A 293 138.27 -1.51 1.83
N GLU A 294 136.94 -1.56 1.69
CA GLU A 294 135.93 -0.49 1.47
C GLU A 294 135.90 0.11 0.05
N PHE A 295 134.67 0.16 -0.47
CA PHE A 295 134.09 1.14 -1.41
C PHE A 295 134.75 1.28 -2.81
N SER A 296 134.21 0.66 -3.86
CA SER A 296 133.05 1.13 -4.67
C SER A 296 133.49 1.87 -5.95
N THR A 297 132.50 2.44 -6.66
CA THR A 297 132.62 3.46 -7.74
C THR A 297 132.69 2.83 -9.14
N SER A 298 131.91 3.25 -10.14
CA SER A 298 130.71 4.12 -10.20
C SER A 298 130.18 4.06 -11.65
N MET A 299 128.96 4.57 -11.90
CA MET A 299 128.63 5.59 -12.93
C MET A 299 127.18 5.45 -13.39
N VAL A 300 126.42 6.51 -13.73
CA VAL A 300 126.33 7.90 -13.23
C VAL A 300 125.12 8.56 -13.89
N SER A 301 124.36 9.36 -13.13
CA SER A 301 123.81 10.69 -13.53
C SER A 301 122.86 11.17 -12.41
N GLN A 302 123.11 12.27 -11.69
CA GLN A 302 123.25 13.68 -12.10
C GLN A 302 121.95 14.32 -12.64
N MET A 303 121.55 15.55 -12.28
CA MET A 303 121.95 16.46 -11.18
C MET A 303 120.99 17.68 -11.11
N SER A 304 121.13 18.52 -10.06
CA SER A 304 120.90 19.99 -10.05
C SER A 304 119.51 20.58 -9.71
N GLY A 305 119.56 21.75 -9.02
CA GLY A 305 118.51 22.79 -9.05
C GLY A 305 117.56 22.84 -7.85
N SER A 306 117.96 23.30 -6.66
CA SER A 306 117.94 24.72 -6.23
C SER A 306 116.62 25.50 -6.47
N GLY A 307 115.79 25.56 -5.42
CA GLY A 307 114.97 26.71 -5.03
C GLY A 307 113.94 27.31 -6.00
N LEU A 308 112.66 27.20 -5.66
CA LEU A 308 111.71 28.33 -5.70
C LEU A 308 110.45 28.05 -4.87
N LYS A 309 109.93 29.14 -4.31
CA LYS A 309 108.77 29.31 -3.42
C LYS A 309 107.53 28.46 -3.76
N SER A 310 106.83 27.99 -2.72
CA SER A 310 105.36 28.02 -2.70
C SER A 310 104.85 28.16 -1.27
N ASP A 311 104.06 29.21 -1.03
CA ASP A 311 103.29 29.41 0.20
C ASP A 311 102.08 28.46 0.23
N ALA A 312 101.82 27.84 1.39
CA ALA A 312 100.54 27.20 1.70
C ALA A 312 100.33 27.09 3.23
N SER A 313 99.70 28.13 3.80
CA SER A 313 99.01 28.18 5.11
C SER A 313 99.44 27.21 6.23
N LYS A 314 100.25 27.70 7.18
CA LYS A 314 100.23 27.17 8.57
C LYS A 314 98.98 27.68 9.29
N ILE A 315 97.91 26.89 9.29
CA ILE A 315 96.77 27.14 10.21
C ILE A 315 97.26 26.84 11.64
N PRO A 316 97.13 27.76 12.62
CA PRO A 316 97.51 27.49 14.00
C PRO A 316 96.77 26.27 14.56
N ASN A 317 97.44 25.44 15.37
CA ASN A 317 96.83 24.22 15.92
C ASN A 317 95.59 24.50 16.78
N GLU A 318 95.47 25.70 17.39
CA GLU A 318 94.24 26.20 18.03
C GLU A 318 93.06 26.22 17.04
N VAL A 319 93.24 26.92 15.91
CA VAL A 319 92.23 27.13 14.87
C VAL A 319 91.85 25.80 14.21
N ARG A 320 92.82 24.89 14.04
CA ARG A 320 92.56 23.54 13.54
C ARG A 320 91.71 22.70 14.50
N ARG A 321 91.87 22.86 15.83
CA ARG A 321 91.02 22.17 16.81
C ARG A 321 89.60 22.74 16.84
N ALA A 322 89.46 24.07 16.79
CA ALA A 322 88.16 24.72 16.67
C ALA A 322 87.40 24.25 15.41
N LEU A 323 88.07 24.26 14.24
CA LEU A 323 87.47 23.81 12.98
C LEU A 323 86.99 22.34 13.02
N ILE A 324 87.72 21.44 13.69
CA ILE A 324 87.30 20.04 13.86
C ILE A 324 86.07 19.95 14.77
N ALA A 325 86.04 20.69 15.89
CA ALA A 325 84.88 20.73 16.77
C ALA A 325 83.65 21.34 16.09
N ASP A 326 83.81 22.40 15.28
CA ASP A 326 82.73 22.99 14.50
C ASP A 326 82.19 22.01 13.45
N LEU A 327 83.06 21.22 12.81
CA LEU A 327 82.65 20.18 11.87
C LEU A 327 81.97 18.98 12.55
N GLU A 328 82.36 18.62 13.79
CA GLU A 328 81.66 17.62 14.60
C GLU A 328 80.30 18.13 15.10
N ASN A 329 80.20 19.41 15.48
CA ASN A 329 78.91 20.05 15.76
C ASN A 329 78.01 20.05 14.52
N LEU A 330 78.56 20.39 13.34
CA LEU A 330 77.83 20.38 12.07
C LEU A 330 77.38 18.96 11.67
N LYS A 331 78.19 17.94 11.97
CA LYS A 331 77.84 16.52 11.82
C LYS A 331 76.62 16.14 12.66
N HIS A 332 76.57 16.59 13.92
CA HIS A 332 75.45 16.35 14.81
C HIS A 332 74.18 17.11 14.37
N VAL A 333 74.30 18.35 13.92
CA VAL A 333 73.15 19.15 13.41
C VAL A 333 72.61 18.60 12.09
N ALA A 334 73.48 18.09 11.21
CA ALA A 334 73.09 17.45 9.95
C ALA A 334 72.69 15.96 10.11
N ASP A 335 72.72 15.42 11.33
CA ASP A 335 72.47 14.01 11.70
C ASP A 335 73.20 12.99 10.79
N CYS A 336 74.47 13.27 10.50
CA CYS A 336 75.29 12.50 9.56
C CYS A 336 76.25 11.53 10.26
N SER A 337 76.37 10.29 9.77
CA SER A 337 77.27 9.30 10.37
C SER A 337 78.76 9.63 10.17
N LYS A 338 79.12 10.30 9.05
CA LYS A 338 80.50 10.67 8.70
C LYS A 338 80.57 12.14 8.24
N LEU A 339 81.72 12.77 8.46
CA LEU A 339 81.98 14.17 8.07
C LEU A 339 81.83 14.41 6.55
N GLN A 340 82.16 13.41 5.72
CA GLN A 340 82.06 13.52 4.26
C GLN A 340 80.62 13.52 3.74
N ASP A 341 79.67 12.98 4.51
CA ASP A 341 78.27 12.86 4.09
C ASP A 341 77.47 14.16 4.33
N ILE A 342 77.99 15.08 5.16
CA ILE A 342 77.38 16.38 5.49
C ILE A 342 77.04 17.16 4.20
N SER A 343 77.98 17.25 3.27
CA SER A 343 77.78 17.95 1.99
C SER A 343 76.63 17.34 1.16
N ARG A 344 76.50 16.01 1.17
CA ARG A 344 75.41 15.31 0.46
C ARG A 344 74.06 15.55 1.13
N GLN A 345 74.03 15.58 2.46
CA GLN A 345 72.81 15.82 3.22
C GLN A 345 72.29 17.25 3.05
N PHE A 346 73.18 18.26 2.99
CA PHE A 346 72.78 19.63 2.66
C PHE A 346 72.19 19.75 1.25
N VAL A 347 72.80 19.11 0.24
CA VAL A 347 72.24 19.08 -1.13
C VAL A 347 70.88 18.37 -1.16
N ALA A 348 70.71 17.26 -0.43
CA ALA A 348 69.42 16.58 -0.31
C ALA A 348 68.36 17.43 0.40
N GLN A 349 68.74 18.15 1.48
CA GLN A 349 67.85 19.10 2.17
C GLN A 349 67.46 20.28 1.29
N GLU A 350 68.36 20.76 0.43
CA GLU A 350 68.08 21.83 -0.53
C GLU A 350 67.04 21.38 -1.57
N VAL A 351 67.20 20.20 -2.17
CA VAL A 351 66.21 19.59 -3.08
C VAL A 351 64.86 19.36 -2.40
N VAL A 352 64.85 18.87 -1.14
CA VAL A 352 63.62 18.69 -0.36
C VAL A 352 62.95 20.04 -0.07
N LYS A 353 63.71 21.08 0.26
CA LYS A 353 63.22 22.44 0.48
C LYS A 353 62.60 23.02 -0.81
N GLU A 354 63.25 22.86 -1.95
CA GLU A 354 62.71 23.29 -3.25
C GLU A 354 61.39 22.57 -3.59
N HIS A 355 61.33 21.24 -3.38
CA HIS A 355 60.12 20.47 -3.58
C HIS A 355 58.97 20.91 -2.64
N LEU A 356 59.27 21.18 -1.36
CA LEU A 356 58.29 21.72 -0.41
C LEU A 356 57.82 23.12 -0.81
N GLN A 357 58.70 23.98 -1.34
CA GLN A 357 58.32 25.30 -1.86
C GLN A 357 57.41 25.18 -3.09
N GLN A 358 57.66 24.23 -3.98
CA GLN A 358 56.78 23.92 -5.11
C GLN A 358 55.40 23.44 -4.65
N LEU A 359 55.33 22.49 -3.70
CA LEU A 359 54.08 21.99 -3.12
C LEU A 359 53.27 23.08 -2.39
N ILE A 360 53.93 24.05 -1.74
CA ILE A 360 53.26 25.20 -1.13
C ILE A 360 52.65 26.10 -2.23
N ALA A 361 53.42 26.43 -3.27
CA ALA A 361 52.93 27.25 -4.38
C ALA A 361 51.77 26.59 -5.14
N GLU A 362 51.83 25.27 -5.35
CA GLU A 362 50.75 24.50 -5.97
C GLU A 362 49.48 24.49 -5.09
N ASN A 363 49.61 24.25 -3.78
CA ASN A 363 48.47 24.32 -2.86
C ASN A 363 47.86 25.72 -2.78
N GLU A 364 48.65 26.80 -2.79
CA GLU A 364 48.13 28.16 -2.86
C GLU A 364 47.35 28.42 -4.15
N ASN A 365 47.84 27.93 -5.30
CA ASN A 365 47.17 28.08 -6.58
C ASN A 365 45.87 27.27 -6.64
N ASN A 366 45.87 26.04 -6.14
CA ASN A 366 44.67 25.23 -5.96
C ASN A 366 43.66 25.92 -5.04
N GLN A 367 44.11 26.49 -3.92
CA GLN A 367 43.23 27.24 -3.01
C GLN A 367 42.62 28.48 -3.68
N LYS A 368 43.38 29.20 -4.53
CA LYS A 368 42.88 30.33 -5.33
C LYS A 368 41.83 29.86 -6.34
N ALA A 369 42.08 28.76 -7.06
CA ALA A 369 41.18 28.18 -8.05
C ALA A 369 39.85 27.66 -7.43
N LEU A 370 39.92 26.97 -6.30
CA LEU A 370 38.73 26.55 -5.55
C LEU A 370 37.92 27.76 -5.06
N LYS A 371 38.59 28.83 -4.58
CA LYS A 371 37.91 30.07 -4.17
C LYS A 371 37.22 30.79 -5.32
N SER A 372 37.74 30.75 -6.55
CA SER A 372 37.03 31.29 -7.73
C SER A 372 35.85 30.42 -8.15
N SER A 373 36.01 29.08 -8.19
CA SER A 373 34.92 28.16 -8.54
C SER A 373 33.76 28.23 -7.53
N LEU A 374 34.06 28.38 -6.24
CA LEU A 374 33.05 28.57 -5.20
C LEU A 374 32.21 29.83 -5.44
N LYS A 375 32.84 30.97 -5.77
CA LYS A 375 32.12 32.22 -6.10
C LYS A 375 31.25 32.10 -7.34
N GLU A 376 31.71 31.36 -8.34
CA GLU A 376 30.93 31.06 -9.54
C GLU A 376 29.70 30.21 -9.21
N LEU A 377 29.87 29.16 -8.38
CA LEU A 377 28.78 28.33 -7.88
C LEU A 377 27.78 29.12 -7.02
N GLU A 378 28.24 30.05 -6.17
CA GLU A 378 27.38 30.95 -5.40
C GLU A 378 26.54 31.85 -6.31
N LEU A 379 27.12 32.35 -7.41
CA LEU A 379 26.42 33.17 -8.41
C LEU A 379 25.38 32.34 -9.19
N VAL A 380 25.73 31.12 -9.62
CA VAL A 380 24.79 30.17 -10.25
C VAL A 380 23.65 29.82 -9.28
N HIS A 381 23.95 29.53 -8.02
CA HIS A 381 22.95 29.24 -7.00
C HIS A 381 22.05 30.44 -6.71
N ALA A 382 22.60 31.65 -6.63
CA ALA A 382 21.80 32.88 -6.52
C ALA A 382 20.90 33.07 -7.76
N ASN A 383 21.41 32.83 -8.97
CA ASN A 383 20.60 32.86 -10.18
C ASN A 383 19.44 31.87 -10.10
N VAL A 384 19.67 30.60 -9.77
CA VAL A 384 18.61 29.59 -9.61
C VAL A 384 17.61 29.97 -8.51
N LYS A 385 18.09 30.47 -7.36
CA LYS A 385 17.27 30.86 -6.22
C LYS A 385 16.35 32.06 -6.49
N PHE A 386 16.81 33.03 -7.29
CA PHE A 386 16.09 34.30 -7.50
C PHE A 386 15.44 34.45 -8.88
N HIS A 387 15.76 33.60 -9.88
CA HIS A 387 15.09 33.63 -11.19
C HIS A 387 13.75 32.85 -11.22
N GLN A 388 12.74 33.39 -10.54
CA GLN A 388 11.33 33.01 -10.78
C GLN A 388 10.80 33.48 -12.15
N GLY A 389 11.56 34.28 -12.91
CA GLY A 389 11.01 35.13 -13.96
C GLY A 389 10.84 34.57 -15.38
N ARG A 390 11.33 33.36 -15.71
CA ARG A 390 11.25 32.86 -17.12
C ARG A 390 10.90 31.38 -17.28
N GLY A 391 11.52 30.49 -16.51
CA GLY A 391 11.14 29.06 -16.50
C GLY A 391 9.77 28.84 -15.87
N PHE A 392 9.50 29.48 -14.72
CA PHE A 392 8.28 29.26 -13.93
C PHE A 392 6.99 29.54 -14.73
N GLN A 393 6.92 30.65 -15.47
CA GLN A 393 5.75 30.98 -16.30
C GLN A 393 5.53 29.95 -17.43
N SER A 394 6.61 29.40 -18.01
CA SER A 394 6.53 28.33 -19.02
C SER A 394 6.02 27.02 -18.41
N TYR A 395 6.51 26.65 -17.22
CA TYR A 395 6.03 25.48 -16.49
C TYR A 395 4.60 25.64 -15.98
N GLU A 396 4.20 26.83 -15.52
CA GLU A 396 2.84 27.11 -15.07
C GLU A 396 1.85 27.10 -16.25
N LYS A 397 2.26 27.58 -17.43
CA LYS A 397 1.47 27.45 -18.67
C LYS A 397 1.31 25.99 -19.10
N MET A 398 2.41 25.24 -19.16
CA MET A 398 2.37 23.81 -19.49
C MET A 398 1.56 22.99 -18.49
N LYS A 399 1.61 23.34 -17.20
CA LYS A 399 0.77 22.76 -16.15
C LYS A 399 -0.72 23.01 -16.45
N LYS A 400 -1.12 24.25 -16.77
CA LYS A 400 -2.51 24.58 -17.12
C LYS A 400 -2.97 23.83 -18.37
N GLU A 401 -2.14 23.75 -19.42
CA GLU A 401 -2.43 22.98 -20.63
C GLU A 401 -2.65 21.48 -20.35
N LEU A 402 -1.87 20.89 -19.43
CA LEU A 402 -2.05 19.51 -18.96
C LEU A 402 -3.30 19.33 -18.09
N GLU A 403 -3.61 20.28 -17.21
CA GLU A 403 -4.83 20.29 -16.39
C GLU A 403 -6.07 20.38 -17.28
N ASP A 404 -6.09 21.30 -18.26
CA ASP A 404 -7.16 21.47 -19.23
C ASP A 404 -7.39 20.19 -20.04
N PHE A 405 -6.33 19.60 -20.62
CA PHE A 405 -6.38 18.34 -21.36
C PHE A 405 -6.95 17.19 -20.50
N PHE A 406 -6.53 17.09 -19.24
CA PHE A 406 -7.09 16.11 -18.31
C PHE A 406 -8.58 16.34 -18.04
N THR A 407 -9.03 17.59 -17.92
CA THR A 407 -10.47 17.86 -17.74
C THR A 407 -11.28 17.46 -18.98
N ASP A 408 -10.77 17.68 -20.18
CA ASP A 408 -11.46 17.36 -21.44
C ASP A 408 -11.49 15.86 -21.72
N GLU A 409 -10.40 15.12 -21.48
CA GLU A 409 -10.42 13.67 -21.54
C GLU A 409 -11.35 13.06 -20.48
N ASN A 410 -11.43 13.65 -19.29
CA ASN A 410 -12.39 13.20 -18.28
C ASN A 410 -13.85 13.49 -18.70
N LYS A 411 -14.16 14.65 -19.29
CA LYS A 411 -15.48 14.95 -19.89
C LYS A 411 -15.81 13.92 -20.98
N ARG A 412 -14.87 13.64 -21.90
CA ARG A 412 -15.03 12.66 -22.98
C ARG A 412 -15.30 11.26 -22.41
N ARG A 413 -14.56 10.83 -21.40
CA ARG A 413 -14.76 9.56 -20.69
C ARG A 413 -16.16 9.46 -20.07
N VAL A 414 -16.65 10.52 -19.41
CA VAL A 414 -18.00 10.55 -18.84
C VAL A 414 -19.06 10.45 -19.93
N GLN A 415 -18.91 11.18 -21.05
CA GLN A 415 -19.85 11.10 -22.19
C GLN A 415 -19.87 9.72 -22.86
N VAL A 416 -18.72 9.06 -23.01
CA VAL A 416 -18.65 7.69 -23.53
C VAL A 416 -19.30 6.70 -22.55
N LYS A 417 -19.08 6.88 -21.24
CA LYS A 417 -19.71 6.04 -20.22
C LYS A 417 -21.23 6.19 -20.19
N THR A 418 -21.77 7.41 -20.20
CA THR A 418 -23.23 7.62 -20.19
C THR A 418 -23.90 7.09 -21.45
N ARG A 419 -23.25 7.18 -22.61
CA ARG A 419 -23.70 6.51 -23.84
C ARG A 419 -23.70 4.98 -23.69
N LEU A 420 -22.62 4.40 -23.17
CA LEU A 420 -22.50 2.96 -22.94
C LEU A 420 -23.58 2.45 -21.98
N ASP A 421 -23.81 3.15 -20.87
CA ASP A 421 -24.80 2.76 -19.88
C ASP A 421 -26.22 2.86 -20.49
N CYS A 422 -26.55 3.95 -21.21
CA CYS A 422 -27.81 4.06 -21.96
C CYS A 422 -27.99 2.95 -23.02
N THR A 423 -26.93 2.53 -23.72
CA THR A 423 -27.03 1.39 -24.67
C THR A 423 -27.25 0.06 -23.96
N LYS A 424 -26.78 -0.12 -22.72
CA LYS A 424 -27.09 -1.33 -21.93
C LYS A 424 -28.53 -1.33 -21.47
N ASP A 425 -29.05 -0.19 -21.00
CA ASP A 425 -30.44 -0.05 -20.59
C ASP A 425 -31.38 -0.42 -21.75
N VAL A 426 -31.11 0.11 -22.96
CA VAL A 426 -31.88 -0.21 -24.17
C VAL A 426 -31.73 -1.68 -24.60
N LEU A 427 -30.54 -2.28 -24.46
CA LEU A 427 -30.38 -3.71 -24.73
C LEU A 427 -31.16 -4.56 -23.73
N GLN A 428 -31.14 -4.22 -22.45
CA GLN A 428 -31.91 -4.92 -21.42
C GLN A 428 -33.42 -4.78 -21.66
N ASP A 429 -33.92 -3.60 -22.03
CA ASP A 429 -35.33 -3.40 -22.42
C ASP A 429 -35.74 -4.29 -23.62
N VAL A 430 -34.82 -4.52 -24.56
CA VAL A 430 -35.03 -5.43 -25.71
C VAL A 430 -35.00 -6.90 -25.28
N GLU A 431 -34.07 -7.29 -24.42
CA GLU A 431 -34.00 -8.65 -23.83
C GLU A 431 -35.28 -8.97 -23.05
N ASP A 432 -35.68 -8.09 -22.13
CA ASP A 432 -36.94 -8.20 -21.37
C ASP A 432 -38.16 -8.20 -22.31
N GLY A 433 -38.15 -7.41 -23.39
CA GLY A 433 -39.19 -7.40 -24.42
C GLY A 433 -39.33 -8.74 -25.15
N ILE A 434 -38.19 -9.35 -25.54
CA ILE A 434 -38.13 -10.67 -26.19
C ILE A 434 -38.57 -11.78 -25.24
N ASP A 435 -38.13 -11.75 -23.98
CA ASP A 435 -38.53 -12.74 -22.97
C ASP A 435 -40.02 -12.64 -22.65
N ASN A 436 -40.58 -11.43 -22.55
CA ASN A 436 -42.02 -11.22 -22.39
C ASN A 436 -42.83 -11.72 -23.59
N LEU A 437 -42.34 -11.56 -24.82
CA LEU A 437 -42.97 -12.11 -26.02
C LEU A 437 -42.91 -13.64 -26.03
N PHE A 438 -41.73 -14.21 -25.73
CA PHE A 438 -41.51 -15.65 -25.65
C PHE A 438 -42.43 -16.32 -24.63
N MET A 439 -42.56 -15.74 -23.43
CA MET A 439 -43.45 -16.25 -22.38
C MET A 439 -44.93 -16.20 -22.77
N LYS A 440 -45.36 -15.20 -23.55
CA LYS A 440 -46.74 -15.13 -24.09
C LYS A 440 -47.01 -16.17 -25.18
N LEU A 441 -46.00 -16.50 -25.98
CA LEU A 441 -46.12 -17.46 -27.09
C LEU A 441 -45.82 -18.91 -26.68
N TYR A 442 -45.32 -19.14 -25.46
CA TYR A 442 -44.86 -20.44 -24.96
C TYR A 442 -45.89 -21.56 -25.11
N GLY A 443 -47.18 -21.27 -24.94
CA GLY A 443 -48.28 -22.24 -25.03
C GLY A 443 -48.74 -22.61 -26.45
N ILE A 444 -48.14 -22.05 -27.51
CA ILE A 444 -48.55 -22.28 -28.90
C ILE A 444 -47.63 -23.33 -29.52
N THR A 445 -48.15 -24.51 -29.84
CA THR A 445 -47.38 -25.57 -30.53
C THR A 445 -47.52 -25.46 -32.04
N VAL A 446 -46.39 -25.24 -32.73
CA VAL A 446 -46.30 -25.22 -34.19
C VAL A 446 -46.04 -26.65 -34.70
N PRO A 447 -46.65 -27.12 -35.81
CA PRO A 447 -46.56 -28.52 -36.26
C PRO A 447 -45.16 -29.05 -36.55
N GLU A 448 -44.16 -28.19 -36.77
CA GLU A 448 -42.78 -28.56 -37.10
C GLU A 448 -41.79 -28.35 -35.93
N GLU A 449 -42.26 -27.99 -34.72
CA GLU A 449 -41.37 -27.76 -33.58
C GLU A 449 -40.62 -29.03 -33.10
N PRO A 450 -39.28 -29.02 -33.08
CA PRO A 450 -38.51 -30.13 -32.50
C PRO A 450 -38.73 -30.18 -30.98
N GLN A 451 -39.34 -31.28 -30.50
CA GLN A 451 -39.89 -31.45 -29.14
C GLN A 451 -38.89 -31.28 -27.96
N HIS A 452 -37.61 -31.03 -28.22
CA HIS A 452 -36.55 -30.87 -27.22
C HIS A 452 -35.64 -29.64 -27.43
N PHE A 453 -36.04 -28.64 -28.23
CA PHE A 453 -35.28 -27.39 -28.30
C PHE A 453 -35.54 -26.51 -27.05
N LYS A 454 -34.48 -26.19 -26.31
CA LYS A 454 -34.48 -25.15 -25.28
C LYS A 454 -33.67 -23.96 -25.80
N PRO A 455 -34.29 -22.86 -26.24
CA PRO A 455 -33.55 -21.68 -26.68
C PRO A 455 -32.71 -21.15 -25.50
N SER A 456 -31.40 -20.98 -25.72
CA SER A 456 -30.47 -20.58 -24.67
C SER A 456 -30.02 -19.12 -24.80
N ASP A 457 -30.02 -18.58 -26.02
CA ASP A 457 -29.70 -17.19 -26.31
C ASP A 457 -30.96 -16.36 -26.61
N ILE A 458 -30.87 -15.04 -26.45
CA ILE A 458 -31.92 -14.08 -26.78
C ILE A 458 -32.25 -14.14 -28.28
N CYS A 459 -31.25 -14.36 -29.14
CA CYS A 459 -31.47 -14.56 -30.58
C CYS A 459 -32.32 -15.81 -30.86
N ASP A 460 -32.08 -16.92 -30.16
CA ASP A 460 -32.86 -18.15 -30.28
C ASP A 460 -34.32 -17.91 -29.85
N LYS A 461 -34.54 -17.24 -28.71
CA LYS A 461 -35.87 -16.90 -28.20
C LYS A 461 -36.63 -16.03 -29.20
N LEU A 462 -35.97 -15.01 -29.76
CA LEU A 462 -36.57 -14.12 -30.77
C LEU A 462 -36.92 -14.90 -32.05
N HIS A 463 -36.06 -15.80 -32.51
CA HIS A 463 -36.34 -16.64 -33.69
C HIS A 463 -37.60 -17.50 -33.49
N VAL A 464 -37.70 -18.21 -32.35
CA VAL A 464 -38.89 -18.99 -31.98
C VAL A 464 -40.14 -18.10 -31.85
N CYS A 465 -40.01 -16.86 -31.34
CA CYS A 465 -41.13 -15.92 -31.32
C CYS A 465 -41.62 -15.55 -32.72
N VAL A 466 -40.69 -15.28 -33.64
CA VAL A 466 -41.02 -14.93 -35.04
C VAL A 466 -41.72 -16.09 -35.74
N GLU A 467 -41.24 -17.32 -35.59
CA GLU A 467 -41.90 -18.51 -36.17
C GLU A 467 -43.32 -18.72 -35.61
N LYS A 468 -43.50 -18.61 -34.29
CA LYS A 468 -44.83 -18.75 -33.66
C LYS A 468 -45.80 -17.63 -34.08
N VAL A 469 -45.35 -16.39 -34.17
CA VAL A 469 -46.19 -15.27 -34.66
C VAL A 469 -46.54 -15.47 -36.13
N PHE A 470 -45.59 -15.89 -36.96
CA PHE A 470 -45.83 -16.16 -38.37
C PHE A 470 -46.85 -17.30 -38.58
N TYR A 471 -46.74 -18.38 -37.80
CA TYR A 471 -47.73 -19.45 -37.78
C TYR A 471 -49.11 -18.97 -37.34
N LEU A 472 -49.20 -18.14 -36.28
CA LEU A 472 -50.47 -17.53 -35.86
C LEU A 472 -51.10 -16.67 -36.97
N VAL A 473 -50.31 -15.89 -37.70
CA VAL A 473 -50.79 -15.07 -38.83
C VAL A 473 -51.33 -15.97 -39.95
N GLN A 474 -50.62 -17.03 -40.33
CA GLN A 474 -51.11 -18.00 -41.33
C GLN A 474 -52.40 -18.71 -40.89
N GLN A 475 -52.51 -19.08 -39.61
CA GLN A 475 -53.75 -19.63 -39.05
C GLN A 475 -54.89 -18.61 -39.12
N LEU A 476 -54.64 -17.34 -38.77
CA LEU A 476 -55.60 -16.25 -38.91
C LEU A 476 -56.06 -16.04 -40.35
N ASP A 477 -55.15 -16.06 -41.32
CA ASP A 477 -55.50 -15.96 -42.75
C ASP A 477 -56.37 -17.15 -43.20
N SER A 478 -56.06 -18.37 -42.76
CA SER A 478 -56.88 -19.56 -43.07
C SER A 478 -58.29 -19.50 -42.43
N LEU A 479 -58.41 -18.90 -41.24
CA LEU A 479 -59.68 -18.67 -40.56
C LEU A 479 -60.50 -17.53 -41.21
N MET A 480 -59.83 -16.46 -41.66
CA MET A 480 -60.43 -15.37 -42.42
C MET A 480 -60.93 -15.82 -43.80
N ILE A 481 -60.29 -16.83 -44.40
CA ILE A 481 -60.74 -17.45 -45.66
C ILE A 481 -61.99 -18.34 -45.45
N SER A 482 -62.17 -18.94 -44.26
CA SER A 482 -63.28 -19.86 -43.97
C SER A 482 -64.52 -19.19 -43.34
N HIS A 483 -64.40 -18.01 -42.72
CA HIS A 483 -65.50 -17.36 -41.98
C HIS A 483 -65.81 -15.91 -42.37
N LEU A 484 -65.71 -15.52 -43.65
CA LEU A 484 -66.26 -14.24 -44.14
C LEU A 484 -67.17 -14.37 -45.35
N THR A 485 -68.48 -14.18 -45.11
CA THR A 485 -69.40 -13.58 -46.07
C THR A 485 -68.91 -12.19 -46.47
N LYS A 486 -69.28 -11.73 -47.68
CA LYS A 486 -68.67 -10.54 -48.31
C LYS A 486 -68.79 -9.23 -47.52
N GLU A 487 -69.72 -9.12 -46.58
CA GLU A 487 -70.03 -7.86 -45.87
C GLU A 487 -69.04 -7.52 -44.74
N ASP A 488 -68.49 -8.51 -44.02
CA ASP A 488 -67.59 -8.21 -42.89
C ASP A 488 -66.17 -7.81 -43.30
N ARG A 489 -65.81 -8.01 -44.58
CA ARG A 489 -64.51 -7.58 -45.14
C ARG A 489 -64.31 -6.05 -45.07
N PHE A 490 -65.39 -5.27 -45.00
CA PHE A 490 -65.31 -3.81 -44.92
C PHE A 490 -65.04 -3.24 -43.53
N LYS A 491 -65.27 -4.00 -42.45
CA LYS A 491 -65.10 -3.50 -41.07
C LYS A 491 -63.69 -3.70 -40.51
N VAL A 492 -62.99 -4.76 -40.92
CA VAL A 492 -61.64 -5.07 -40.42
C VAL A 492 -60.60 -4.06 -40.93
N CYS A 493 -60.75 -3.54 -42.14
CA CYS A 493 -59.86 -2.52 -42.70
C CYS A 493 -59.92 -1.14 -42.01
N LEU A 494 -60.86 -0.92 -41.07
CA LEU A 494 -61.03 0.34 -40.34
C LEU A 494 -60.39 0.36 -38.94
N PHE A 495 -59.79 -0.76 -38.50
CA PHE A 495 -59.16 -0.89 -37.19
C PHE A 495 -57.62 -1.07 -37.23
N VAL A 496 -57.01 -0.87 -38.40
CA VAL A 496 -55.55 -0.88 -38.59
C VAL A 496 -55.11 0.45 -39.20
N PHE A 497 -55.17 1.50 -38.39
CA PHE A 497 -54.43 2.76 -38.51
C PHE A 497 -54.21 3.36 -37.11
#